data_AF-A0A9X5UGX6-F1
#
_entry.id   AF-A0A9X5UGX6-F1
#
_cell.length_a   1.000
_cell.length_b   1.000
_cell.length_c   1.000
_cell.angle_alpha   90.00
_cell.angle_beta   90.00
_cell.angle_gamma   90.00
#
_symmetry.space_group_name_H-M   'P 1'
#
loop_
_entity.id
_entity.type
_entity.pdbx_description
1 polymer ?
#
loop_
_entity_poly.entity_id
_entity_poly.type
_entity_poly.pdbx_seq_one_letter_code
_entity_poly.pdbx_strand_id
1 'polypeptide(L)'
;MVSSEDLTVVVDRLRRDRRRSPYAGRREYSRDARELVDRCARLVDSGQAAVAVPVLRRAVGRMTAGLQYLDDSSGVIGDDLGAVMALYARACASAPPPARSLAGWLVKLAYDGPGWPDIVLADFASALGERGLGEIGRLVEQRGAGADPEADWWTWVATRLLREQLAQVSGDVGWYVDVLAEDLSGPDQYLKIVIVLRDTGRAGEALGWARSGLAEHATRPAAEPLRDAYVDLLLRFDDGQAAVAERQADFERGPTPEVFRALVETGARAGRAGLADWAVDTLRARAIRQPAAAANLVRVLLAEGRPGEAWQVGSAHVDTLTPSLLTGCWKSGRPKAIQATSSAITSVSSRPTCTPIPTTGTVTRRPRRCCRPCAPPTNSTATPTASPAT
;
A
#
# COMPACT_ATOMS: atom_id res chain seq x y z
N MET A 1 26.44 -19.00 26.42
CA MET A 1 27.07 -18.93 25.09
C MET A 1 26.15 -19.65 24.12
N VAL A 2 25.66 -19.01 23.07
CA VAL A 2 24.86 -19.70 22.03
C VAL A 2 25.84 -20.51 21.19
N SER A 3 25.71 -21.84 21.16
CA SER A 3 26.58 -22.69 20.32
C SER A 3 26.18 -22.60 18.85
N SER A 4 27.13 -22.77 17.93
CA SER A 4 26.86 -22.89 16.49
C SER A 4 25.92 -24.07 16.17
N GLU A 5 25.92 -25.10 17.02
CA GLU A 5 25.05 -26.27 16.90
C GLU A 5 23.60 -25.92 17.22
N ASP A 6 23.37 -25.06 18.23
CA ASP A 6 22.04 -24.57 18.60
C ASP A 6 21.38 -23.75 17.48
N LEU A 7 22.18 -22.95 16.76
CA LEU A 7 21.67 -22.16 15.62
C LEU A 7 21.27 -23.03 14.44
N THR A 8 22.01 -24.10 14.19
CA THR A 8 21.70 -25.05 13.10
C THR A 8 20.33 -25.69 13.35
N VAL A 9 20.06 -26.10 14.59
CA VAL A 9 18.76 -26.66 14.98
C VAL A 9 17.63 -25.65 14.74
N VAL A 10 17.80 -24.39 15.14
CA VAL A 10 16.75 -23.37 14.97
C VAL A 10 16.50 -23.09 13.49
N VAL A 11 17.55 -22.89 12.67
CA VAL A 11 17.36 -22.64 11.23
C VAL A 11 16.76 -23.86 10.52
N ASP A 12 17.03 -25.09 10.99
CA ASP A 12 16.46 -26.34 10.45
C ASP A 12 14.94 -26.43 10.64
N ARG A 13 14.40 -25.82 11.70
CA ARG A 13 12.94 -25.72 11.90
C ARG A 13 12.24 -24.84 10.87
N LEU A 14 12.96 -23.89 10.25
CA LEU A 14 12.44 -23.05 9.16
C LEU A 14 12.25 -23.81 7.84
N ARG A 15 12.62 -25.10 7.78
CA ARG A 15 12.32 -25.92 6.61
C ARG A 15 10.83 -26.25 6.58
N ARG A 16 10.12 -25.67 5.61
CA ARG A 16 8.72 -25.97 5.36
C ARG A 16 8.54 -27.28 4.60
N ASP A 17 7.74 -28.20 5.14
CA ASP A 17 7.25 -29.38 4.41
C ASP A 17 6.10 -28.98 3.47
N ARG A 18 6.29 -29.22 2.17
CA ARG A 18 5.35 -28.88 1.10
C ARG A 18 4.05 -29.68 1.18
N ARG A 19 4.02 -30.81 1.90
CA ARG A 19 2.84 -31.66 2.07
C ARG A 19 1.91 -31.19 3.17
N ARG A 20 2.36 -30.28 4.04
CA ARG A 20 1.52 -29.74 5.12
C ARG A 20 0.52 -28.72 4.58
N SER A 21 -0.65 -28.64 5.22
CA SER A 21 -1.65 -27.61 4.94
C SER A 21 -1.06 -26.20 5.05
N PRO A 22 -1.31 -25.27 4.10
CA PRO A 22 -0.75 -23.91 4.10
C PRO A 22 -0.99 -23.12 5.39
N TYR A 23 -2.05 -23.42 6.13
CA TYR A 23 -2.41 -22.74 7.39
C TYR A 23 -1.77 -23.37 8.64
N ALA A 24 -1.24 -24.60 8.51
CA ALA A 24 -0.75 -25.38 9.65
C ALA A 24 0.66 -24.97 10.05
N GLY A 25 0.82 -24.60 11.33
CA GLY A 25 2.12 -24.30 11.93
C GLY A 25 2.62 -22.87 11.72
N ARG A 26 1.78 -21.94 11.25
CA ARG A 26 2.21 -20.56 10.91
C ARG A 26 2.75 -19.79 12.11
N ARG A 27 2.09 -19.93 13.26
CA ARG A 27 2.50 -19.25 14.51
C ARG A 27 3.82 -19.79 15.01
N GLU A 28 4.00 -21.10 14.94
CA GLU A 28 5.25 -21.78 15.29
C GLU A 28 6.36 -21.38 14.33
N TYR A 29 6.07 -21.30 13.02
CA TYR A 29 7.04 -20.87 12.01
C TYR A 29 7.53 -19.43 12.26
N SER A 30 6.61 -18.50 12.51
CA SER A 30 6.92 -17.11 12.85
C SER A 30 7.73 -17.01 14.15
N ARG A 31 7.33 -17.74 15.19
CA ARG A 31 8.07 -17.81 16.46
C ARG A 31 9.50 -18.32 16.26
N ASP A 32 9.68 -19.39 15.48
CA ASP A 32 10.99 -19.97 15.23
C ASP A 32 11.88 -19.01 14.41
N ALA A 33 11.30 -18.23 13.50
CA ALA A 33 12.02 -17.19 12.76
C ALA A 33 12.47 -16.04 13.68
N ARG A 34 11.58 -15.55 14.54
CA ARG A 34 11.90 -14.50 15.53
C ARG A 34 12.94 -14.95 16.54
N GLU A 35 12.84 -16.20 17.01
CA GLU A 35 13.84 -16.80 17.89
C GLU A 35 15.22 -16.82 17.22
N LEU A 36 15.28 -17.16 15.92
CA LEU A 36 16.52 -17.12 15.16
C LEU A 36 17.09 -15.70 15.07
N VAL A 37 16.25 -14.71 14.74
CA VAL A 37 16.63 -13.29 14.68
C VAL A 37 17.22 -12.84 16.01
N ASP A 38 16.55 -13.11 17.13
CA ASP A 38 17.02 -12.72 18.47
C ASP A 38 18.37 -13.35 18.82
N ARG A 39 18.56 -14.64 18.50
CA ARG A 39 19.81 -15.36 18.76
C ARG A 39 20.96 -14.82 17.90
N CYS A 40 20.72 -14.61 16.60
CA CYS A 40 21.70 -14.09 15.67
C CYS A 40 22.04 -12.61 15.95
N ALA A 41 21.07 -11.79 16.35
CA ALA A 41 21.29 -10.40 16.73
C ALA A 41 22.28 -10.30 17.89
N ARG A 42 22.09 -11.10 18.96
CA ARG A 42 23.05 -11.16 20.09
C ARG A 42 24.46 -11.55 19.67
N LEU A 43 24.61 -12.40 18.65
CA LEU A 43 25.93 -12.75 18.12
C LEU A 43 26.55 -11.59 17.34
N VAL A 44 25.78 -10.93 16.48
CA VAL A 44 26.23 -9.74 15.75
C VAL A 44 26.66 -8.65 16.73
N ASP A 45 25.82 -8.37 17.73
CA ASP A 45 26.05 -7.31 18.72
C ASP A 45 27.21 -7.63 19.67
N SER A 46 27.59 -8.92 19.82
CA SER A 46 28.78 -9.35 20.58
C SER A 46 30.03 -9.53 19.72
N GLY A 47 30.03 -9.05 18.47
CA GLY A 47 31.19 -9.11 17.57
C GLY A 47 31.41 -10.47 16.89
N GLN A 48 30.45 -11.39 16.99
CA GLN A 48 30.50 -12.73 16.42
C GLN A 48 29.68 -12.86 15.12
N ALA A 49 29.61 -11.78 14.34
CA ALA A 49 28.82 -11.74 13.10
C ALA A 49 29.21 -12.85 12.10
N ALA A 50 30.48 -13.24 12.04
CA ALA A 50 30.96 -14.31 11.16
C ALA A 50 30.26 -15.66 11.38
N VAL A 51 29.80 -15.93 12.61
CA VAL A 51 29.02 -17.13 12.94
C VAL A 51 27.57 -17.01 12.45
N ALA A 52 27.00 -15.81 12.50
CA ALA A 52 25.61 -15.54 12.12
C ALA A 52 25.39 -15.50 10.60
N VAL A 53 26.36 -14.97 9.83
CA VAL A 53 26.27 -14.79 8.36
C VAL A 53 25.79 -16.06 7.62
N PRO A 54 26.44 -17.23 7.74
CA PRO A 54 26.01 -18.43 7.00
C PRO A 54 24.65 -18.96 7.46
N VAL A 55 24.31 -18.79 8.75
CA VAL A 55 23.02 -19.21 9.32
C VAL A 55 21.88 -18.35 8.79
N LEU A 56 22.05 -17.03 8.81
CA LEU A 56 21.06 -16.07 8.30
C LEU A 56 20.85 -16.24 6.79
N ARG A 57 21.92 -16.42 6.01
CA ARG A 57 21.80 -16.71 4.56
C ARG A 57 20.97 -17.97 4.30
N ARG A 58 21.19 -19.03 5.10
CA ARG A 58 20.41 -20.27 5.01
C ARG A 58 18.95 -20.05 5.42
N ALA A 59 18.70 -19.22 6.43
CA ALA A 59 17.36 -18.89 6.89
C ALA A 59 16.56 -18.16 5.80
N VAL A 60 17.13 -17.13 5.15
CA VAL A 60 16.50 -16.44 4.02
C VAL A 60 16.09 -17.46 2.95
N GLY A 61 17.02 -18.33 2.51
CA GLY A 61 16.70 -19.34 1.50
C GLY A 61 15.57 -20.29 1.90
N ARG A 62 15.49 -20.69 3.17
CA ARG A 62 14.43 -21.57 3.68
C ARG A 62 13.08 -20.88 3.79
N MET A 63 13.06 -19.64 4.25
CA MET A 63 11.85 -18.84 4.38
C MET A 63 11.30 -18.44 3.03
N THR A 64 12.16 -17.99 2.10
CA THR A 64 11.76 -17.73 0.70
C THR A 64 11.12 -18.96 0.05
N ALA A 65 11.74 -20.15 0.21
CA ALA A 65 11.17 -21.39 -0.29
C ALA A 65 9.89 -21.82 0.46
N GLY A 66 9.81 -21.54 1.76
CA GLY A 66 8.67 -21.93 2.60
C GLY A 66 7.42 -21.10 2.34
N LEU A 67 7.57 -19.80 2.11
CA LEU A 67 6.49 -18.87 1.78
C LEU A 67 5.73 -19.24 0.50
N GLN A 68 6.37 -19.97 -0.43
CA GLN A 68 5.66 -20.52 -1.60
C GLN A 68 4.58 -21.56 -1.23
N TYR A 69 4.60 -22.09 0.00
CA TYR A 69 3.69 -23.15 0.47
C TYR A 69 2.98 -22.81 1.79
N LEU A 70 3.15 -21.59 2.28
CA LEU A 70 2.50 -21.08 3.48
C LEU A 70 1.50 -20.01 3.07
N ASP A 71 0.30 -20.05 3.65
CA ASP A 71 -0.59 -18.90 3.52
C ASP A 71 -0.05 -17.78 4.41
N ASP A 72 0.43 -16.70 3.80
CA ASP A 72 0.84 -15.50 4.51
C ASP A 72 0.01 -14.28 4.10
N SER A 73 -1.29 -14.48 3.87
CA SER A 73 -2.21 -13.37 3.60
C SER A 73 -2.22 -12.31 4.72
N SER A 74 -1.75 -12.65 5.92
CA SER A 74 -1.55 -11.70 7.04
C SER A 74 -0.26 -10.88 6.96
N GLY A 75 0.70 -11.25 6.11
CA GLY A 75 2.01 -10.60 5.97
C GLY A 75 3.04 -10.91 7.07
N VAL A 76 2.64 -11.57 8.16
CA VAL A 76 3.48 -11.81 9.34
C VAL A 76 4.77 -12.57 9.01
N ILE A 77 4.71 -13.59 8.15
CA ILE A 77 5.90 -14.39 7.82
C ILE A 77 6.80 -13.64 6.84
N GLY A 78 6.23 -12.84 5.94
CA GLY A 78 6.92 -11.90 5.08
C GLY A 78 7.68 -10.85 5.89
N ASP A 79 7.04 -10.27 6.91
CA ASP A 79 7.68 -9.33 7.85
C ASP A 79 8.86 -9.99 8.58
N ASP A 80 8.68 -11.23 9.05
CA ASP A 80 9.75 -11.99 9.70
C ASP A 80 10.90 -12.28 8.72
N LEU A 81 10.61 -12.57 7.44
CA LEU A 81 11.63 -12.75 6.40
C LEU A 81 12.37 -11.44 6.11
N GLY A 82 11.66 -10.31 6.06
CA GLY A 82 12.25 -8.98 5.97
C GLY A 82 13.22 -8.70 7.13
N ALA A 83 12.81 -9.03 8.36
CA ALA A 83 13.67 -8.89 9.54
C ALA A 83 14.92 -9.78 9.47
N VAL A 84 14.80 -11.03 8.99
CA VAL A 84 15.95 -11.92 8.77
C VAL A 84 16.89 -11.36 7.69
N MET A 85 16.36 -10.80 6.60
CA MET A 85 17.15 -10.19 5.52
C MET A 85 17.90 -8.94 5.98
N ALA A 86 17.24 -8.05 6.74
CA ALA A 86 17.87 -6.87 7.32
C ALA A 86 19.00 -7.25 8.32
N LEU A 87 18.77 -8.25 9.18
CA LEU A 87 19.80 -8.76 10.07
C LEU A 87 20.96 -9.42 9.31
N TYR A 88 20.68 -10.11 8.20
CA TYR A 88 21.71 -10.67 7.32
C TYR A 88 22.59 -9.58 6.70
N ALA A 89 21.99 -8.48 6.22
CA ALA A 89 22.74 -7.35 5.69
C ALA A 89 23.66 -6.74 6.76
N ARG A 90 23.14 -6.51 7.97
CA ARG A 90 23.93 -6.01 9.12
C ARG A 90 25.08 -6.94 9.50
N ALA A 91 24.82 -8.25 9.51
CA ALA A 91 25.85 -9.25 9.78
C ALA A 91 26.94 -9.25 8.70
N CYS A 92 26.55 -9.13 7.42
CA CYS A 92 27.49 -8.99 6.30
C CYS A 92 28.32 -7.70 6.42
N ALA A 93 27.73 -6.58 6.84
CA ALA A 93 28.49 -5.34 7.06
C ALA A 93 29.56 -5.50 8.16
N SER A 94 29.28 -6.30 9.20
CA SER A 94 30.20 -6.53 10.33
C SER A 94 31.24 -7.62 10.05
N ALA A 95 30.89 -8.63 9.24
CA ALA A 95 31.77 -9.71 8.83
C ALA A 95 31.54 -10.05 7.34
N PRO A 96 32.12 -9.27 6.41
CA PRO A 96 31.83 -9.40 4.98
C PRO A 96 32.18 -10.78 4.42
N PRO A 97 31.23 -11.49 3.79
CA PRO A 97 31.55 -12.65 2.98
C PRO A 97 32.31 -12.21 1.70
N PRO A 98 32.88 -13.15 0.91
CA PRO A 98 33.52 -12.79 -0.36
C PRO A 98 32.55 -12.02 -1.28
N ALA A 99 32.92 -10.79 -1.65
CA ALA A 99 32.04 -9.83 -2.33
C ALA A 99 31.34 -10.39 -3.58
N ARG A 100 32.07 -11.12 -4.44
CA ARG A 100 31.50 -11.75 -5.64
C ARG A 100 30.48 -12.86 -5.32
N SER A 101 30.68 -13.60 -4.22
CA SER A 101 29.73 -14.63 -3.77
C SER A 101 28.44 -14.00 -3.26
N LEU A 102 28.54 -12.87 -2.55
CA LEU A 102 27.39 -12.11 -2.08
C LEU A 102 26.62 -11.48 -3.26
N ALA A 103 27.35 -10.81 -4.16
CA ALA A 103 26.80 -10.24 -5.39
C ALA A 103 26.02 -11.28 -6.21
N GLY A 104 26.66 -12.41 -6.53
CA GLY A 104 26.01 -13.49 -7.30
C GLY A 104 24.80 -14.08 -6.58
N TRP A 105 24.79 -14.11 -5.25
CA TRP A 105 23.64 -14.57 -4.49
C TRP A 105 22.46 -13.60 -4.52
N LEU A 106 22.71 -12.29 -4.39
CA LEU A 106 21.68 -11.26 -4.50
C LEU A 106 21.06 -11.24 -5.90
N VAL A 107 21.90 -11.27 -6.95
CA VAL A 107 21.41 -11.37 -8.33
C VAL A 107 20.62 -12.64 -8.56
N LYS A 108 21.11 -13.79 -8.05
CA LYS A 108 20.35 -15.04 -8.15
C LYS A 108 19.00 -14.95 -7.45
N LEU A 109 18.94 -14.36 -6.26
CA LEU A 109 17.69 -14.18 -5.52
C LEU A 109 16.72 -13.28 -6.28
N ALA A 110 17.21 -12.21 -6.92
CA ALA A 110 16.38 -11.28 -7.70
C ALA A 110 15.80 -11.94 -8.97
N TYR A 111 16.61 -12.65 -9.74
CA TYR A 111 16.18 -13.20 -11.04
C TYR A 111 15.58 -14.61 -10.95
N ASP A 112 16.02 -15.46 -10.01
CA ASP A 112 15.59 -16.86 -9.93
C ASP A 112 14.66 -17.10 -8.72
N GLY A 113 14.47 -16.08 -7.87
CA GLY A 113 13.62 -16.15 -6.70
C GLY A 113 12.13 -15.96 -7.03
N PRO A 114 11.24 -16.25 -6.07
CA PRO A 114 9.79 -16.09 -6.25
C PRO A 114 9.32 -14.63 -6.13
N GLY A 115 10.24 -13.67 -5.99
CA GLY A 115 9.95 -12.25 -5.76
C GLY A 115 9.85 -11.79 -4.32
N TRP A 116 10.34 -12.61 -3.37
CA TRP A 116 10.53 -12.21 -1.98
C TRP A 116 11.80 -12.86 -1.39
N PRO A 117 12.46 -12.23 -0.39
CA PRO A 117 12.17 -10.87 0.10
C PRO A 117 12.57 -9.80 -0.92
N ASP A 118 12.06 -8.58 -0.71
CA ASP A 118 12.61 -7.40 -1.36
C ASP A 118 14.11 -7.26 -1.01
N ILE A 119 14.90 -6.95 -2.03
CA ILE A 119 16.33 -6.70 -1.87
C ILE A 119 16.53 -5.20 -1.77
N VAL A 120 17.15 -4.74 -0.68
CA VAL A 120 17.60 -3.36 -0.49
C VAL A 120 19.12 -3.34 -0.59
N LEU A 121 19.65 -3.03 -1.77
CA LEU A 121 21.08 -3.10 -2.08
C LEU A 121 21.92 -2.14 -1.24
N ALA A 122 21.33 -1.00 -0.85
CA ALA A 122 21.96 -0.04 0.06
C ALA A 122 22.38 -0.68 1.39
N ASP A 123 21.59 -1.61 1.93
CA ASP A 123 21.92 -2.32 3.19
C ASP A 123 23.15 -3.23 3.04
N PHE A 124 23.45 -3.67 1.81
CA PHE A 124 24.60 -4.52 1.50
C PHE A 124 25.80 -3.74 0.93
N ALA A 125 25.66 -2.45 0.65
CA ALA A 125 26.66 -1.65 -0.06
C ALA A 125 28.04 -1.70 0.62
N SER A 126 28.08 -1.58 1.95
CA SER A 126 29.32 -1.65 2.74
C SER A 126 30.00 -3.03 2.67
N ALA A 127 29.23 -4.11 2.71
CA ALA A 127 29.75 -5.47 2.64
C ALA A 127 30.20 -5.87 1.23
N LEU A 128 29.54 -5.32 0.20
CA LEU A 128 29.87 -5.55 -1.20
C LEU A 128 31.12 -4.77 -1.62
N GLY A 129 31.22 -3.51 -1.19
CA GLY A 129 32.19 -2.54 -1.71
C GLY A 129 32.10 -2.38 -3.23
N GLU A 130 33.04 -1.64 -3.81
CA GLU A 130 33.09 -1.40 -5.26
C GLU A 130 33.17 -2.71 -6.07
N ARG A 131 33.92 -3.70 -5.57
CA ARG A 131 34.08 -4.99 -6.27
C ARG A 131 32.79 -5.79 -6.33
N GLY A 132 32.00 -5.80 -5.26
CA GLY A 132 30.71 -6.48 -5.21
C GLY A 132 29.67 -5.76 -6.06
N LEU A 133 29.57 -4.44 -5.92
CA LEU A 133 28.65 -3.61 -6.71
C LEU A 133 28.95 -3.71 -8.21
N GLY A 134 30.23 -3.66 -8.60
CA GLY A 134 30.65 -3.84 -10.00
C GLY A 134 30.31 -5.23 -10.55
N GLU A 135 30.41 -6.29 -9.72
CA GLU A 135 29.99 -7.64 -10.14
C GLU A 135 28.47 -7.75 -10.29
N ILE A 136 27.68 -7.08 -9.43
CA ILE A 136 26.23 -6.99 -9.63
C ILE A 136 25.92 -6.28 -10.93
N GLY A 137 26.52 -5.11 -11.20
CA GLY A 137 26.35 -4.39 -12.46
C GLY A 137 26.67 -5.26 -13.67
N ARG A 138 27.82 -5.94 -13.67
CA ARG A 138 28.21 -6.87 -14.74
C ARG A 138 27.18 -7.99 -14.96
N LEU A 139 26.67 -8.60 -13.88
CA LEU A 139 25.69 -9.68 -13.95
C LEU A 139 24.31 -9.18 -14.40
N VAL A 140 23.89 -8.00 -13.98
CA VAL A 140 22.62 -7.38 -14.36
C VAL A 140 22.61 -7.05 -15.85
N GLU A 141 23.67 -6.43 -16.36
CA GLU A 141 23.83 -6.19 -17.81
C GLU A 141 23.84 -7.50 -18.60
N GLN A 142 24.57 -8.52 -18.12
CA GLN A 142 24.63 -9.82 -18.78
C GLN A 142 23.27 -10.54 -18.83
N ARG A 143 22.50 -10.50 -17.75
CA ARG A 143 21.22 -11.22 -17.65
C ARG A 143 20.04 -10.43 -18.22
N GLY A 144 20.11 -9.11 -18.17
CA GLY A 144 19.08 -8.22 -18.70
C GLY A 144 19.23 -7.92 -20.18
N ALA A 145 20.35 -8.29 -20.81
CA ALA A 145 20.57 -8.09 -22.24
C ALA A 145 19.45 -8.71 -23.07
N GLY A 146 18.67 -7.86 -23.75
CA GLY A 146 17.55 -8.28 -24.60
C GLY A 146 16.30 -8.71 -23.82
N ALA A 147 16.20 -8.38 -22.53
CA ALA A 147 14.97 -8.61 -21.77
C ALA A 147 13.84 -7.74 -22.31
N ASP A 148 12.85 -8.39 -22.91
CA ASP A 148 11.64 -7.75 -23.41
C ASP A 148 10.56 -7.78 -22.32
N PRO A 149 9.97 -6.64 -21.93
CA PRO A 149 8.91 -6.59 -20.93
C PRO A 149 7.68 -7.44 -21.28
N GLU A 150 7.39 -7.68 -22.56
CA GLU A 150 6.25 -8.50 -22.99
C GLU A 150 6.54 -10.00 -22.95
N ALA A 151 7.77 -10.39 -23.30
CA ALA A 151 8.15 -11.81 -23.41
C ALA A 151 8.74 -12.38 -22.10
N ASP A 152 9.47 -11.57 -21.33
CA ASP A 152 10.11 -11.96 -20.08
C ASP A 152 10.01 -10.83 -19.04
N TRP A 153 8.77 -10.59 -18.61
CA TRP A 153 8.43 -9.60 -17.58
C TRP A 153 9.29 -9.74 -16.32
N TRP A 154 9.57 -10.96 -15.87
CA TRP A 154 10.31 -11.18 -14.62
C TRP A 154 11.77 -10.73 -14.71
N THR A 155 12.47 -11.15 -15.76
CA THR A 155 13.85 -10.71 -16.02
C THR A 155 13.91 -9.20 -16.25
N TRP A 156 12.92 -8.62 -16.95
CA TRP A 156 12.83 -7.18 -17.15
C TRP A 156 12.68 -6.42 -15.82
N VAL A 157 11.75 -6.83 -14.95
CA VAL A 157 11.55 -6.22 -13.62
C VAL A 157 12.80 -6.34 -12.75
N ALA A 158 13.40 -7.54 -12.66
CA ALA A 158 14.60 -7.75 -11.86
C ALA A 158 15.78 -6.89 -12.34
N THR A 159 15.95 -6.77 -13.66
CA THR A 159 16.97 -5.91 -14.28
C THR A 159 16.73 -4.44 -13.93
N ARG A 160 15.51 -3.94 -14.16
CA ARG A 160 15.14 -2.55 -13.88
C ARG A 160 15.39 -2.19 -12.41
N LEU A 161 14.88 -3.01 -11.48
CA LEU A 161 15.01 -2.76 -10.05
C LEU A 161 16.47 -2.79 -9.56
N LEU A 162 17.29 -3.71 -10.06
CA LEU A 162 18.71 -3.75 -9.67
C LEU A 162 19.52 -2.60 -10.29
N ARG A 163 19.24 -2.19 -11.54
CA ARG A 163 19.87 -1.00 -12.14
C ARG A 163 19.50 0.26 -11.37
N GLU A 164 18.22 0.42 -11.02
CA GLU A 164 17.73 1.53 -10.19
C GLU A 164 18.49 1.60 -8.85
N GLN A 165 18.60 0.49 -8.13
CA GLN A 165 19.29 0.45 -6.85
C GLN A 165 20.82 0.62 -6.96
N LEU A 166 21.45 0.10 -8.02
CA LEU A 166 22.87 0.34 -8.27
C LEU A 166 23.16 1.82 -8.48
N ALA A 167 22.31 2.50 -9.26
CA ALA A 167 22.42 3.92 -9.50
C ALA A 167 22.20 4.73 -8.22
N GLN A 168 21.20 4.38 -7.42
CA GLN A 168 20.98 4.99 -6.11
C GLN A 168 22.19 4.84 -5.17
N VAL A 169 22.75 3.63 -5.07
CA VAL A 169 23.89 3.33 -4.18
C VAL A 169 25.18 4.04 -4.62
N SER A 170 25.34 4.32 -5.91
CA SER A 170 26.52 5.03 -6.41
C SER A 170 26.62 6.48 -5.93
N GLY A 171 25.49 7.10 -5.56
CA GLY A 171 25.41 8.51 -5.25
C GLY A 171 25.47 9.45 -6.47
N ASP A 172 25.62 8.92 -7.69
CA ASP A 172 25.54 9.71 -8.92
C ASP A 172 24.07 10.02 -9.23
N VAL A 173 23.67 11.24 -8.88
CA VAL A 173 22.30 11.74 -9.11
C VAL A 173 21.97 11.80 -10.60
N GLY A 174 22.93 12.12 -11.46
CA GLY A 174 22.71 12.17 -12.91
C GLY A 174 22.39 10.78 -13.43
N TRP A 175 23.25 9.80 -13.11
CA TRP A 175 23.03 8.42 -13.50
C TRP A 175 21.72 7.85 -12.93
N TYR A 176 21.38 8.16 -11.68
CA TYR A 176 20.11 7.71 -11.09
C TYR A 176 18.90 8.28 -11.81
N VAL A 177 18.92 9.57 -12.17
CA VAL A 177 17.85 10.19 -12.96
C VAL A 177 17.78 9.55 -14.36
N ASP A 178 18.91 9.32 -15.01
CA ASP A 178 18.95 8.68 -16.34
C ASP A 178 18.34 7.28 -16.30
N VAL A 179 18.68 6.46 -15.29
CA VAL A 179 18.11 5.11 -15.12
C VAL A 179 16.61 5.15 -14.85
N LEU A 180 16.13 6.08 -14.01
CA LEU A 180 14.69 6.24 -13.76
C LEU A 180 13.95 6.71 -15.02
N ALA A 181 14.59 7.56 -15.83
CA ALA A 181 14.02 8.11 -17.05
C ALA A 181 13.88 7.07 -18.19
N GLU A 182 14.51 5.90 -18.08
CA GLU A 182 14.33 4.79 -19.03
C GLU A 182 12.92 4.18 -18.98
N ASP A 183 12.20 4.31 -17.86
CA ASP A 183 10.83 3.81 -17.69
C ASP A 183 9.95 4.84 -16.98
N LEU A 184 9.23 5.65 -17.76
CA LEU A 184 8.32 6.69 -17.28
C LEU A 184 6.84 6.26 -17.35
N SER A 185 6.58 4.96 -17.24
CA SER A 185 5.22 4.38 -17.40
C SER A 185 4.22 4.78 -16.30
N GLY A 186 4.70 5.34 -15.18
CA GLY A 186 3.88 5.75 -14.05
C GLY A 186 4.42 6.99 -13.31
N PRO A 187 3.56 7.65 -12.51
CA PRO A 187 3.92 8.85 -11.76
C PRO A 187 4.94 8.61 -10.64
N ASP A 188 5.15 7.36 -10.21
CA ASP A 188 6.10 6.99 -9.17
C ASP A 188 7.56 7.22 -9.60
N GLN A 189 7.89 6.97 -10.87
CA GLN A 189 9.24 7.17 -11.42
C GLN A 189 9.56 8.66 -11.50
N TYR A 190 8.62 9.47 -11.99
CA TYR A 190 8.69 10.92 -11.92
C TYR A 190 8.88 11.41 -10.48
N LEU A 191 8.12 10.89 -9.52
CA LEU A 191 8.25 11.28 -8.12
C LEU A 191 9.64 10.98 -7.54
N LYS A 192 10.21 9.81 -7.84
CA LYS A 192 11.58 9.47 -7.43
C LYS A 192 12.60 10.47 -7.99
N ILE A 193 12.50 10.80 -9.28
CA ILE A 193 13.34 11.83 -9.93
C ILE A 193 13.18 13.19 -9.23
N VAL A 194 11.94 13.60 -8.97
CA VAL A 194 11.63 14.87 -8.30
C VAL A 194 12.23 14.93 -6.90
N ILE A 195 12.08 13.86 -6.11
CA ILE A 195 12.62 13.78 -4.75
C ILE A 195 14.14 13.88 -4.78
N VAL A 196 14.83 13.06 -5.59
CA VAL A 196 16.31 13.07 -5.58
C VAL A 196 16.89 14.40 -6.08
N LEU A 197 16.29 15.00 -7.11
CA LEU A 197 16.72 16.31 -7.61
C LEU A 197 16.48 17.42 -6.57
N ARG A 198 15.33 17.40 -5.89
CA ARG A 198 15.03 18.36 -4.83
C ARG A 198 16.02 18.25 -3.67
N ASP A 199 16.27 17.04 -3.20
CA ASP A 199 17.10 16.76 -2.02
C ASP A 199 18.58 17.05 -2.27
N THR A 200 19.01 17.07 -3.55
CA THR A 200 20.37 17.41 -3.99
C THR A 200 20.53 18.85 -4.46
N GLY A 201 19.50 19.70 -4.25
CA GLY A 201 19.55 21.14 -4.55
C GLY A 201 19.21 21.53 -5.99
N ARG A 202 18.88 20.56 -6.85
CA ARG A 202 18.48 20.76 -8.26
C ARG A 202 16.97 20.99 -8.41
N ALA A 203 16.41 21.83 -7.54
CA ALA A 203 14.95 22.03 -7.44
C ALA A 203 14.29 22.56 -8.73
N GLY A 204 15.02 23.31 -9.56
CA GLY A 204 14.49 23.81 -10.84
C GLY A 204 14.23 22.69 -11.84
N GLU A 205 15.12 21.71 -11.90
CA GLU A 205 14.94 20.50 -12.71
C GLU A 205 13.84 19.61 -12.14
N ALA A 206 13.78 19.48 -10.81
CA ALA A 206 12.69 18.76 -10.13
C ALA A 206 11.32 19.34 -10.51
N LEU A 207 11.18 20.67 -10.59
CA LEU A 207 9.94 21.32 -11.01
C LEU A 207 9.56 20.95 -12.45
N GLY A 208 10.53 20.89 -13.35
CA GLY A 208 10.34 20.46 -14.74
C GLY A 208 9.84 19.02 -14.83
N TRP A 209 10.49 18.10 -14.13
CA TRP A 209 10.10 16.69 -14.08
C TRP A 209 8.70 16.49 -13.47
N ALA A 210 8.39 17.20 -12.38
CA ALA A 210 7.08 17.12 -11.75
C ALA A 210 5.96 17.59 -12.69
N ARG A 211 6.19 18.69 -13.42
CA ARG A 211 5.26 19.20 -14.43
C ARG A 211 5.05 18.19 -15.56
N SER A 212 6.12 17.62 -16.12
CA SER A 212 6.04 16.63 -17.20
C SER A 212 5.27 15.38 -16.76
N GLY A 213 5.60 14.85 -15.57
CA GLY A 213 4.92 13.66 -15.05
C GLY A 213 3.43 13.88 -14.80
N LEU A 214 3.02 15.06 -14.32
CA LEU A 214 1.60 15.38 -14.17
C LEU A 214 0.91 15.61 -15.51
N ALA A 215 1.58 16.19 -16.51
CA ALA A 215 1.00 16.34 -17.84
C ALA A 215 0.62 14.98 -18.47
N GLU A 216 1.42 13.95 -18.22
CA GLU A 216 1.18 12.59 -18.74
C GLU A 216 0.23 11.75 -17.86
N HIS A 217 0.34 11.89 -16.53
CA HIS A 217 -0.28 10.96 -15.58
C HIS A 217 -1.28 11.60 -14.61
N ALA A 218 -1.72 12.85 -14.83
CA ALA A 218 -2.57 13.62 -13.89
C ALA A 218 -3.82 12.90 -13.38
N THR A 219 -4.39 11.95 -14.14
CA THR A 219 -5.62 11.23 -13.79
C THR A 219 -5.37 9.89 -13.10
N ARG A 220 -4.11 9.43 -13.03
CA ARG A 220 -3.75 8.19 -12.33
C ARG A 220 -3.92 8.40 -10.82
N PRO A 221 -4.52 7.46 -10.07
CA PRO A 221 -4.65 7.58 -8.61
C PRO A 221 -3.31 7.78 -7.88
N ALA A 222 -2.22 7.23 -8.42
CA ALA A 222 -0.88 7.36 -7.88
C ALA A 222 -0.20 8.73 -8.17
N ALA A 223 -0.86 9.65 -8.87
CA ALA A 223 -0.30 10.96 -9.20
C ALA A 223 -0.33 11.94 -8.03
N GLU A 224 -1.09 11.66 -6.97
CA GLU A 224 -1.27 12.64 -5.88
C GLU A 224 0.02 12.98 -5.13
N PRO A 225 0.89 12.02 -4.75
CA PRO A 225 2.18 12.38 -4.15
C PRO A 225 3.09 13.18 -5.08
N LEU A 226 2.99 12.97 -6.40
CA LEU A 226 3.70 13.79 -7.40
C LEU A 226 3.13 15.21 -7.46
N ARG A 227 1.80 15.35 -7.35
CA ARG A 227 1.10 16.64 -7.28
C ARG A 227 1.48 17.41 -6.03
N ASP A 228 1.56 16.75 -4.88
CA ASP A 228 2.02 17.35 -3.63
C ASP A 228 3.45 17.90 -3.79
N ALA A 229 4.36 17.10 -4.33
CA ALA A 229 5.73 17.51 -4.59
C ALA A 229 5.82 18.70 -5.58
N TYR A 230 4.99 18.70 -6.63
CA TYR A 230 4.92 19.80 -7.59
C TYR A 230 4.44 21.10 -6.95
N VAL A 231 3.36 21.04 -6.17
CA VAL A 231 2.79 22.20 -5.46
C VAL A 231 3.78 22.76 -4.44
N ASP A 232 4.48 21.89 -3.71
CA ASP A 232 5.54 22.32 -2.78
C ASP A 232 6.69 23.03 -3.51
N LEU A 233 7.08 22.54 -4.69
CA LEU A 233 8.11 23.18 -5.51
C LEU A 233 7.63 24.54 -6.04
N LEU A 234 6.38 24.66 -6.51
CA LEU A 234 5.82 25.94 -6.95
C LEU A 234 5.82 26.97 -5.81
N LEU A 235 5.38 26.58 -4.62
CA LEU A 235 5.42 27.45 -3.44
C LEU A 235 6.84 27.84 -3.05
N ARG A 236 7.82 26.93 -3.17
CA ARG A 236 9.23 27.21 -2.92
C ARG A 236 9.83 28.23 -3.91
N PHE A 237 9.33 28.26 -5.14
CA PHE A 237 9.71 29.23 -6.17
C PHE A 237 8.82 30.48 -6.19
N ASP A 238 8.07 30.73 -5.10
CA ASP A 238 7.15 31.86 -4.94
C ASP A 238 6.02 31.94 -5.99
N ASP A 239 5.74 30.83 -6.70
CA ASP A 239 4.63 30.74 -7.65
C ASP A 239 3.37 30.18 -6.98
N GLY A 240 2.90 30.91 -5.96
CA GLY A 240 1.67 30.57 -5.24
C GLY A 240 0.41 30.61 -6.13
N GLN A 241 0.45 31.33 -7.25
CA GLN A 241 -0.64 31.34 -8.22
C GLN A 241 -0.78 30.00 -8.93
N ALA A 242 0.32 29.49 -9.51
CA ALA A 242 0.31 28.19 -10.17
C ALA A 242 -0.01 27.08 -9.17
N ALA A 243 0.52 27.15 -7.94
CA ALA A 243 0.25 26.15 -6.90
C ALA A 243 -1.26 26.02 -6.59
N VAL A 244 -1.94 27.14 -6.41
CA VAL A 244 -3.39 27.17 -6.18
C VAL A 244 -4.14 26.70 -7.43
N ALA A 245 -3.76 27.17 -8.62
CA ALA A 245 -4.41 26.77 -9.87
C ALA A 245 -4.34 25.25 -10.10
N GLU A 246 -3.20 24.62 -9.79
CA GLU A 246 -3.04 23.16 -9.89
C GLU A 246 -4.03 22.41 -8.97
N ARG A 247 -4.18 22.87 -7.72
CA ARG A 247 -5.12 22.28 -6.76
C ARG A 247 -6.58 22.52 -7.13
N GLN A 248 -6.89 23.68 -7.72
CA GLN A 248 -8.23 23.96 -8.22
C GLN A 248 -8.59 23.01 -9.36
N ALA A 249 -7.68 22.81 -10.32
CA ALA A 249 -7.88 21.87 -11.43
C ALA A 249 -8.05 20.42 -10.94
N ASP A 250 -7.30 20.03 -9.91
CA ASP A 250 -7.45 18.71 -9.28
C ASP A 250 -8.79 18.54 -8.57
N PHE A 251 -9.20 19.55 -7.79
CA PHE A 251 -10.50 19.57 -7.12
C PHE A 251 -11.67 19.50 -8.11
N GLU A 252 -11.60 20.21 -9.23
CA GLU A 252 -12.63 20.16 -10.27
C GLU A 252 -12.74 18.75 -10.90
N ARG A 253 -11.62 18.06 -11.06
CA ARG A 253 -11.56 16.69 -11.59
C ARG A 253 -12.15 15.69 -10.61
N GLY A 254 -11.73 15.73 -9.35
CA GLY A 254 -12.08 14.74 -8.33
C GLY A 254 -12.27 15.36 -6.94
N PRO A 255 -13.45 15.95 -6.65
CA PRO A 255 -13.66 16.65 -5.39
C PRO A 255 -13.90 15.67 -4.23
N THR A 256 -12.82 15.31 -3.54
CA THR A 256 -12.86 14.57 -2.27
C THR A 256 -12.55 15.52 -1.10
N PRO A 257 -12.90 15.13 0.15
CA PRO A 257 -12.48 15.88 1.34
C PRO A 257 -10.96 16.08 1.44
N GLU A 258 -10.18 15.11 0.98
CA GLU A 258 -8.72 15.18 0.98
C GLU A 258 -8.21 16.25 0.01
N VAL A 259 -8.70 16.23 -1.24
CA VAL A 259 -8.35 17.23 -2.26
C VAL A 259 -8.83 18.63 -1.86
N PHE A 260 -10.01 18.75 -1.24
CA PHE A 260 -10.49 20.00 -0.65
C PHE A 260 -9.50 20.56 0.38
N ARG A 261 -9.06 19.72 1.33
CA ARG A 261 -8.12 20.13 2.39
C ARG A 261 -6.80 20.59 1.78
N ALA A 262 -6.27 19.84 0.83
CA ALA A 262 -5.03 20.17 0.14
C ALA A 262 -5.12 21.52 -0.60
N LEU A 263 -6.26 21.82 -1.23
CA LEU A 263 -6.53 23.12 -1.85
C LEU A 263 -6.51 24.27 -0.84
N VAL A 264 -7.25 24.13 0.28
CA VAL A 264 -7.34 25.19 1.31
C VAL A 264 -5.99 25.42 1.98
N GLU A 265 -5.25 24.36 2.29
CA GLU A 265 -3.90 24.44 2.85
C GLU A 265 -2.92 25.12 1.89
N THR A 266 -2.97 24.75 0.61
CA THR A 266 -2.15 25.39 -0.43
C THR A 266 -2.48 26.88 -0.54
N GLY A 267 -3.76 27.25 -0.49
CA GLY A 267 -4.20 28.65 -0.45
C GLY A 267 -3.65 29.41 0.73
N ALA A 268 -3.73 28.84 1.94
CA ALA A 268 -3.19 29.46 3.15
C ALA A 268 -1.68 29.70 3.03
N ARG A 269 -0.92 28.70 2.54
CA ARG A 269 0.53 28.82 2.29
C ARG A 269 0.86 29.86 1.21
N ALA A 270 0.01 30.01 0.20
CA ALA A 270 0.15 30.98 -0.88
C ALA A 270 -0.40 32.39 -0.54
N GLY A 271 -0.93 32.60 0.66
CA GLY A 271 -1.58 33.88 1.04
C GLY A 271 -2.90 34.15 0.29
N ARG A 272 -3.57 33.11 -0.23
CA ARG A 272 -4.82 33.17 -0.97
C ARG A 272 -6.00 32.73 -0.10
N ALA A 273 -6.84 33.69 0.27
CA ALA A 273 -8.09 33.45 0.99
C ALA A 273 -9.26 33.10 0.05
N GLY A 274 -10.35 32.58 0.62
CA GLY A 274 -11.62 32.35 -0.11
C GLY A 274 -11.71 31.06 -0.92
N LEU A 275 -10.69 30.19 -0.89
CA LEU A 275 -10.71 28.92 -1.63
C LEU A 275 -11.74 27.91 -1.11
N ALA A 276 -12.02 27.92 0.20
CA ALA A 276 -13.05 27.06 0.79
C ALA A 276 -14.45 27.40 0.24
N ASP A 277 -14.78 28.69 0.18
CA ASP A 277 -16.06 29.17 -0.36
C ASP A 277 -16.15 28.90 -1.87
N TRP A 278 -15.08 29.20 -2.61
CA TRP A 278 -14.99 28.86 -4.04
C TRP A 278 -15.24 27.37 -4.30
N ALA A 279 -14.63 26.48 -3.52
CA ALA A 279 -14.78 25.04 -3.70
C ALA A 279 -16.21 24.57 -3.41
N VAL A 280 -16.84 25.09 -2.35
CA VAL A 280 -18.23 24.78 -2.01
C VAL A 280 -19.20 25.30 -3.07
N ASP A 281 -19.00 26.53 -3.57
CA ASP A 281 -19.85 27.10 -4.62
C ASP A 281 -19.69 26.39 -5.96
N THR A 282 -18.47 25.97 -6.31
CA THR A 282 -18.21 25.11 -7.47
C THR A 282 -18.97 23.80 -7.37
N LEU A 283 -18.99 23.16 -6.19
CA LEU A 283 -19.75 21.92 -5.97
C LEU A 283 -21.27 22.13 -5.97
N ARG A 284 -21.77 23.24 -5.42
CA ARG A 284 -23.20 23.61 -5.49
C ARG A 284 -23.64 23.79 -6.94
N ALA A 285 -22.88 24.57 -7.72
CA ALA A 285 -23.17 24.78 -9.13
C ALA A 285 -23.14 23.47 -9.94
N ARG A 286 -22.23 22.55 -9.60
CA ARG A 286 -22.17 21.21 -10.21
C ARG A 286 -23.36 20.33 -9.81
N ALA A 287 -23.76 20.34 -8.54
CA ALA A 287 -24.90 19.56 -8.05
C ALA A 287 -26.24 20.00 -8.68
N ILE A 288 -26.41 21.30 -8.97
CA ILE A 288 -27.57 21.81 -9.71
C ILE A 288 -27.65 21.20 -11.12
N ARG A 289 -26.51 21.12 -11.82
CA ARG A 289 -26.45 20.56 -13.18
C ARG A 289 -26.47 19.03 -13.20
N GLN A 290 -25.90 18.41 -12.17
CA GLN A 290 -25.69 16.97 -12.06
C GLN A 290 -26.02 16.53 -10.63
N PRO A 291 -27.25 16.09 -10.35
CA PRO A 291 -27.67 15.70 -9.00
C PRO A 291 -26.77 14.65 -8.33
N ALA A 292 -26.15 13.75 -9.10
CA ALA A 292 -25.18 12.78 -8.60
C ALA A 292 -23.94 13.42 -7.92
N ALA A 293 -23.58 14.65 -8.29
CA ALA A 293 -22.47 15.39 -7.68
C ALA A 293 -22.80 15.92 -6.27
N ALA A 294 -24.07 15.91 -5.84
CA ALA A 294 -24.49 16.32 -4.50
C ALA A 294 -23.81 15.47 -3.41
N ALA A 295 -23.47 14.21 -3.71
CA ALA A 295 -22.76 13.34 -2.76
C ALA A 295 -21.37 13.90 -2.37
N ASN A 296 -20.64 14.49 -3.32
CA ASN A 296 -19.32 15.07 -3.05
C ASN A 296 -19.46 16.37 -2.25
N LEU A 297 -20.46 17.21 -2.57
CA LEU A 297 -20.77 18.41 -1.79
C LEU A 297 -21.09 18.06 -0.32
N VAL A 298 -21.94 17.06 -0.10
CA VAL A 298 -22.28 16.61 1.26
C VAL A 298 -21.04 16.10 2.00
N ARG A 299 -20.17 15.30 1.36
CA ARG A 299 -18.94 14.80 1.97
C ARG A 299 -18.00 15.93 2.39
N VAL A 300 -17.78 16.92 1.53
CA VAL A 300 -16.95 18.10 1.84
C VAL A 300 -17.56 18.90 2.99
N LEU A 301 -18.87 19.20 2.95
CA LEU A 301 -19.54 19.94 4.02
C LEU A 301 -19.49 19.22 5.38
N LEU A 302 -19.60 17.89 5.39
CA LEU A 302 -19.45 17.11 6.62
C LEU A 302 -18.01 17.14 7.15
N ALA A 303 -17.01 17.00 6.26
CA ALA A 303 -15.61 17.08 6.64
C ALA A 303 -15.23 18.45 7.21
N GLU A 304 -15.83 19.52 6.68
CA GLU A 304 -15.67 20.92 7.14
C GLU A 304 -16.48 21.28 8.39
N GLY A 305 -17.21 20.32 8.99
CA GLY A 305 -18.02 20.59 10.17
C GLY A 305 -19.20 21.53 9.90
N ARG A 306 -19.75 21.51 8.68
CA ARG A 306 -20.96 22.26 8.25
C ARG A 306 -22.17 21.32 8.11
N PRO A 307 -22.58 20.60 9.18
CA PRO A 307 -23.58 19.53 9.05
C PRO A 307 -24.99 20.04 8.75
N GLY A 308 -25.32 21.29 9.10
CA GLY A 308 -26.61 21.89 8.76
C GLY A 308 -26.78 22.09 7.26
N GLU A 309 -25.75 22.59 6.58
CA GLU A 309 -25.74 22.73 5.12
C GLU A 309 -25.67 21.37 4.44
N ALA A 310 -24.88 20.44 4.97
CA ALA A 310 -24.84 19.06 4.49
C ALA A 310 -26.22 18.39 4.56
N TRP A 311 -27.00 18.66 5.61
CA TRP A 311 -28.37 18.17 5.75
C TRP A 311 -29.33 18.80 4.74
N GLN A 312 -29.23 20.11 4.50
CA GLN A 312 -30.06 20.81 3.51
C GLN A 312 -29.85 20.25 2.11
N VAL A 313 -28.59 20.14 1.68
CA VAL A 313 -28.23 19.53 0.40
C VAL A 313 -28.65 18.07 0.37
N GLY A 314 -28.39 17.32 1.44
CA GLY A 314 -28.74 15.91 1.54
C GLY A 314 -30.24 15.64 1.38
N SER A 315 -31.07 16.47 2.02
CA SER A 315 -32.53 16.35 1.99
C SER A 315 -33.11 16.72 0.62
N ALA A 316 -32.52 17.70 -0.07
CA ALA A 316 -32.93 18.10 -1.41
C ALA A 316 -32.60 17.05 -2.49
N HIS A 317 -31.71 16.10 -2.18
CA HIS A 317 -31.18 15.11 -3.12
C HIS A 317 -31.36 13.66 -2.64
N VAL A 318 -32.38 13.41 -1.79
CA VAL A 318 -32.60 12.11 -1.12
C VAL A 318 -32.62 10.91 -2.07
N ASP A 319 -33.16 11.08 -3.27
CA ASP A 319 -33.29 10.00 -4.27
C ASP A 319 -31.96 9.62 -4.94
N THR A 320 -30.92 10.44 -4.77
CA THR A 320 -29.62 10.27 -5.43
C THR A 320 -28.49 9.90 -4.47
N LEU A 321 -28.71 10.06 -3.16
CA LEU A 321 -27.68 9.84 -2.14
C LEU A 321 -27.79 8.46 -1.51
N THR A 322 -26.64 7.91 -1.11
CA THR A 322 -26.63 6.61 -0.43
C THR A 322 -27.22 6.73 0.98
N PRO A 323 -27.94 5.70 1.48
CA PRO A 323 -28.48 5.69 2.84
C PRO A 323 -27.43 5.93 3.93
N SER A 324 -26.18 5.48 3.71
CA SER A 324 -25.05 5.70 4.61
C SER A 324 -24.68 7.18 4.74
N LEU A 325 -24.71 7.93 3.64
CA LEU A 325 -24.37 9.35 3.62
C LEU A 325 -25.48 10.20 4.25
N LEU A 326 -26.74 9.87 3.96
CA LEU A 326 -27.91 10.47 4.61
C LEU A 326 -27.92 10.23 6.13
N THR A 327 -27.56 9.03 6.57
CA THR A 327 -27.39 8.71 7.99
C THR A 327 -26.25 9.52 8.62
N GLY A 328 -25.16 9.74 7.89
CA GLY A 328 -24.06 10.61 8.30
C GLY A 328 -24.51 12.06 8.54
N CYS A 329 -25.30 12.62 7.61
CA CYS A 329 -25.92 13.93 7.77
C CYS A 329 -26.86 13.98 8.98
N TRP A 330 -27.71 12.96 9.16
CA TRP A 330 -28.67 12.91 10.26
C TRP A 330 -27.99 12.83 11.63
N LYS A 331 -26.93 12.03 11.76
CA LYS A 331 -26.16 11.89 13.01
C LYS A 331 -25.40 13.17 13.36
N SER A 332 -24.81 13.83 12.35
CA SER A 332 -23.96 15.01 12.54
C SER A 332 -24.77 16.32 12.63
N GLY A 333 -25.93 16.36 12.00
CA GLY A 333 -26.74 17.56 11.80
C GLY A 333 -27.99 17.66 12.65
N ARG A 334 -28.09 16.93 13.79
CA ARG A 334 -29.24 17.03 14.71
C ARG A 334 -29.58 18.52 14.93
N PRO A 335 -30.67 19.03 14.35
CA PRO A 335 -31.09 20.38 14.60
C PRO A 335 -31.47 20.45 16.09
N LYS A 336 -30.95 21.43 16.83
CA LYS A 336 -31.36 21.67 18.23
C LYS A 336 -32.90 21.74 18.40
N ALA A 337 -33.63 22.03 17.32
CA ALA A 337 -35.10 22.05 17.29
C ALA A 337 -35.78 20.68 17.57
N ILE A 338 -35.13 19.53 17.32
CA ILE A 338 -35.76 18.21 17.55
C ILE A 338 -35.54 17.70 18.99
N GLN A 339 -34.66 18.32 19.78
CA GLN A 339 -34.57 18.03 21.22
C GLN A 339 -35.83 18.49 21.99
N ALA A 340 -36.54 19.51 21.50
CA ALA A 340 -37.73 20.05 22.15
C ALA A 340 -38.97 19.13 21.99
N THR A 341 -39.12 18.46 20.85
CA THR A 341 -40.27 17.58 20.61
C THR A 341 -40.12 16.19 21.24
N SER A 342 -38.89 15.70 21.41
CA SER A 342 -38.67 14.42 22.10
C SER A 342 -38.92 14.50 23.61
N SER A 343 -38.73 15.67 24.23
CA SER A 343 -39.02 15.89 25.66
C SER A 343 -40.52 16.06 25.94
N ALA A 344 -41.30 16.53 24.96
CA ALA A 344 -42.75 16.69 25.10
C ALA A 344 -43.51 15.35 25.02
N ILE A 345 -43.04 14.41 24.18
CA ILE A 345 -43.68 13.09 23.99
C ILE A 345 -43.49 12.18 25.22
N THR A 346 -42.42 12.37 26.02
CA THR A 346 -42.21 11.60 27.25
C THR A 346 -43.10 12.04 28.42
N SER A 347 -43.81 13.18 28.33
CA SER A 347 -44.67 13.69 29.43
C SER A 347 -46.16 13.30 29.31
N VAL A 348 -46.58 12.66 28.20
CA VAL A 348 -47.96 12.19 28.01
C VAL A 348 -47.98 10.67 27.84
N SER A 349 -47.52 9.96 28.86
CA SER A 349 -47.90 8.56 29.07
C SER A 349 -47.87 8.25 30.56
N SER A 350 -48.80 8.85 31.29
CA SER A 350 -49.26 8.33 32.57
C SER A 350 -50.75 8.04 32.42
N ARG A 351 -51.07 6.78 32.13
CA ARG A 351 -52.43 6.25 32.31
C ARG A 351 -52.38 5.12 33.35
N PRO A 352 -53.47 4.97 34.12
CA PRO A 352 -53.46 4.18 35.35
C PRO A 352 -53.66 2.69 35.10
N THR A 353 -53.21 1.93 36.09
CA THR A 353 -53.34 0.49 36.33
C THR A 353 -54.76 -0.06 36.15
N CYS A 354 -54.88 -1.21 35.47
CA CYS A 354 -55.98 -2.17 35.64
C CYS A 354 -55.44 -3.61 35.70
N THR A 355 -55.96 -4.34 36.68
CA THR A 355 -55.64 -5.69 37.15
C THR A 355 -56.17 -6.81 36.21
N PRO A 356 -55.67 -8.07 36.29
CA PRO A 356 -55.92 -9.14 35.32
C PRO A 356 -56.85 -10.26 35.82
N ILE A 357 -57.57 -10.97 34.92
CA ILE A 357 -58.26 -12.26 35.15
C ILE A 357 -58.26 -13.12 33.84
N PRO A 358 -58.29 -14.48 33.89
CA PRO A 358 -57.42 -15.36 33.07
C PRO A 358 -58.10 -16.41 32.15
N THR A 359 -57.24 -17.25 31.53
CA THR A 359 -57.41 -18.63 30.97
C THR A 359 -58.24 -18.76 29.67
N THR A 360 -57.93 -19.63 28.68
CA THR A 360 -57.35 -21.00 28.62
C THR A 360 -57.06 -21.34 27.14
N GLY A 361 -56.13 -22.27 26.83
CA GLY A 361 -56.12 -22.91 25.50
C GLY A 361 -54.78 -23.52 25.06
N THR A 362 -54.58 -24.79 25.38
CA THR A 362 -53.43 -25.64 25.08
C THR A 362 -53.49 -26.24 23.66
N VAL A 363 -52.43 -26.16 22.84
CA VAL A 363 -52.15 -27.14 21.76
C VAL A 363 -50.65 -27.38 21.60
N THR A 364 -50.29 -28.65 21.54
CA THR A 364 -48.95 -29.26 21.52
C THR A 364 -48.36 -29.55 20.12
N ARG A 365 -47.00 -29.55 20.07
CA ARG A 365 -46.07 -30.46 19.34
C ARG A 365 -45.77 -30.27 17.82
N ARG A 366 -44.51 -29.92 17.47
CA ARG A 366 -43.39 -30.82 17.06
C ARG A 366 -42.15 -30.03 16.52
N PRO A 367 -40.90 -30.56 16.61
CA PRO A 367 -39.66 -29.84 16.30
C PRO A 367 -39.14 -30.03 14.87
N ARG A 368 -38.45 -29.01 14.33
CA ARG A 368 -37.81 -28.99 12.99
C ARG A 368 -36.38 -29.56 13.03
N ARG A 369 -36.04 -30.36 12.01
CA ARG A 369 -34.71 -30.95 11.75
C ARG A 369 -33.79 -29.96 11.02
N CYS A 370 -32.49 -30.13 11.29
CA CYS A 370 -31.34 -29.42 10.73
C CYS A 370 -31.11 -29.69 9.24
N CYS A 371 -30.67 -28.67 8.49
CA CYS A 371 -30.13 -28.77 7.13
C CYS A 371 -28.61 -28.52 7.13
N ARG A 372 -27.86 -29.40 6.47
CA ARG A 372 -26.44 -29.26 6.07
C ARG A 372 -26.32 -28.37 4.81
N PRO A 373 -25.19 -27.68 4.57
CA PRO A 373 -24.92 -27.00 3.30
C PRO A 373 -24.16 -27.88 2.28
N CYS A 374 -24.47 -27.65 1.00
CA CYS A 374 -24.01 -28.35 -0.20
C CYS A 374 -22.60 -27.93 -0.67
N ALA A 375 -21.90 -28.87 -1.31
CA ALA A 375 -20.68 -28.66 -2.11
C ALA A 375 -21.04 -28.48 -3.61
N PRO A 376 -20.19 -27.81 -4.43
CA PRO A 376 -20.40 -27.69 -5.88
C PRO A 376 -19.72 -28.82 -6.68
N PRO A 377 -20.25 -29.18 -7.87
CA PRO A 377 -19.74 -30.28 -8.67
C PRO A 377 -18.68 -29.86 -9.71
N THR A 378 -17.71 -30.75 -9.90
CA THR A 378 -16.84 -30.87 -11.09
C THR A 378 -17.61 -31.53 -12.24
N ASN A 379 -17.29 -31.20 -13.50
CA ASN A 379 -17.41 -32.19 -14.58
C ASN A 379 -16.47 -31.88 -15.76
N SER A 380 -15.82 -32.96 -16.20
CA SER A 380 -14.90 -33.09 -17.33
C SER A 380 -15.61 -33.60 -18.58
N THR A 381 -15.06 -33.20 -19.73
CA THR A 381 -14.90 -33.95 -21.02
C THR A 381 -16.13 -34.45 -21.79
N ALA A 382 -16.23 -34.06 -23.06
CA ALA A 382 -16.00 -34.96 -24.22
C ALA A 382 -16.23 -34.25 -25.58
N THR A 383 -15.20 -34.25 -26.44
CA THR A 383 -15.29 -34.19 -27.91
C THR A 383 -15.52 -35.64 -28.42
N PRO A 384 -16.04 -35.92 -29.66
CA PRO A 384 -15.24 -35.73 -30.88
C PRO A 384 -15.99 -35.50 -32.24
N THR A 385 -15.18 -35.10 -33.24
CA THR A 385 -15.17 -35.46 -34.69
C THR A 385 -16.20 -34.95 -35.73
N ALA A 386 -15.70 -34.04 -36.58
CA ALA A 386 -15.45 -34.15 -38.04
C ALA A 386 -16.60 -34.22 -39.10
N SER A 387 -16.70 -33.13 -39.89
CA SER A 387 -16.75 -32.99 -41.38
C SER A 387 -17.84 -33.70 -42.23
N PRO A 388 -18.07 -33.33 -43.52
CA PRO A 388 -17.42 -32.32 -44.39
C PRO A 388 -18.35 -31.38 -45.22
N ALA A 389 -17.67 -30.46 -45.94
CA ALA A 389 -17.96 -29.90 -47.28
C ALA A 389 -19.19 -29.00 -47.51
N THR A 390 -18.95 -27.74 -47.89
CA THR A 390 -18.85 -27.30 -49.31
C THR A 390 -17.99 -26.04 -49.37
#